data_AF-A0A3D1WQK6-F1
#
_entry.id   AF-A0A3D1WQK6-F1
#
_cell.length_a   1.000
_cell.length_b   1.000
_cell.length_c   1.000
_cell.angle_alpha   90.00
_cell.angle_beta   90.00
_cell.angle_gamma   90.00
#
_symmetry.space_group_name_H-M   'P 1'
#
loop_
_entity.id
_entity.type
_entity.pdbx_description
1 polymer ?
#
loop_
_entity_poly.entity_id
_entity_poly.type
_entity_poly.pdbx_seq_one_letter_code
_entity_poly.pdbx_strand_id
1 'polypeptide(L)' 'LVDAGAGVLCADADIDAPAFAEELLHLVDDAAARDAMRQAARGLAQDRAAALLADAVEGLR' A
#
# COMPACT_ATOMS: atom_id res chain seq x y z
N LEU A 1 2.31 3.43 -8.71
CA LEU A 1 1.76 2.67 -7.56
C LEU A 1 0.44 2.02 -7.94
N VAL A 2 -0.58 2.78 -8.33
CA VAL A 2 -1.88 2.24 -8.77
C VAL A 2 -1.79 1.50 -10.10
N ASP A 3 -1.16 2.10 -11.11
CA ASP A 3 -1.05 1.52 -12.46
C ASP A 3 -0.25 0.20 -12.54
N ALA A 4 0.40 -0.18 -11.45
CA ALA A 4 1.17 -1.41 -11.35
C ALA A 4 0.62 -2.36 -10.29
N GLY A 5 -0.58 -2.09 -9.76
CA GLY A 5 -1.26 -2.96 -8.78
C GLY A 5 -0.65 -2.91 -7.37
N ALA A 6 0.20 -1.93 -7.09
CA ALA A 6 0.82 -1.72 -5.77
C ALA A 6 0.02 -0.77 -4.86
N GLY A 7 -1.20 -0.42 -5.27
CA GLY A 7 -2.14 0.38 -4.49
C GLY A 7 -3.45 0.55 -5.24
N VAL A 8 -4.50 0.95 -4.52
CA VAL A 8 -5.80 1.30 -5.07
C VAL A 8 -5.94 2.82 -5.02
N LEU A 9 -6.42 3.44 -6.11
CA LEU A 9 -6.71 4.87 -6.11
C LEU A 9 -8.10 5.10 -5.50
N CYS A 10 -8.17 5.99 -4.53
CA CYS A 10 -9.41 6.57 -4.06
C CYS A 10 -9.39 8.06 -4.41
N ALA A 11 -10.45 8.59 -5.00
CA ALA A 11 -10.56 10.03 -5.24
C ALA A 11 -10.92 10.73 -3.93
N ASP A 12 -10.45 11.96 -3.73
CA ASP A 12 -10.74 12.73 -2.51
C ASP A 12 -12.24 12.87 -2.23
N ALA A 13 -13.06 12.99 -3.28
CA ALA A 13 -14.51 13.08 -3.15
C ALA A 13 -15.15 11.80 -2.57
N ASP A 14 -14.45 10.67 -2.65
CA ASP A 14 -14.93 9.34 -2.29
C ASP A 14 -14.35 8.85 -0.95
N ILE A 15 -13.49 9.62 -0.28
CA ILE A 15 -12.80 9.19 0.95
C ILE A 15 -13.78 8.92 2.11
N ASP A 16 -14.86 9.69 2.16
CA ASP A 16 -15.93 9.55 3.15
C ASP A 16 -17.00 8.55 2.70
N ALA A 17 -16.89 7.99 1.49
CA ALA A 17 -17.84 7.02 0.99
C ALA A 17 -17.64 5.67 1.70
N PRO A 18 -18.71 4.92 2.01
CA PRO A 18 -18.61 3.60 2.64
C PRO A 18 -17.70 2.63 1.89
N ALA A 19 -17.66 2.73 0.56
CA ALA A 19 -16.82 1.91 -0.31
C ALA A 19 -15.32 2.02 0.04
N PHE A 20 -14.84 3.17 0.51
CA PHE A 20 -13.45 3.32 0.92
C PHE A 20 -13.13 2.47 2.16
N ALA A 21 -14.00 2.53 3.18
CA ALA A 21 -13.83 1.77 4.40
C ALA A 21 -13.94 0.26 4.15
N GLU A 22 -14.88 -0.16 3.29
CA GLU A 22 -15.06 -1.56 2.90
C GLU A 22 -13.82 -2.10 2.17
N GLU A 23 -13.28 -1.35 1.21
CA GLU A 23 -12.07 -1.73 0.47
C GLU A 23 -10.84 -1.81 1.40
N LEU A 24 -10.70 -0.87 2.34
CA LEU A 24 -9.61 -0.87 3.31
C LEU A 24 -9.68 -2.09 4.24
N LEU A 25 -10.86 -2.39 4.77
CA LEU A 25 -11.08 -3.54 5.65
C LEU A 25 -10.86 -4.86 4.90
N HIS A 26 -11.36 -4.96 3.66
CA HIS A 26 -11.11 -6.12 2.81
C HIS A 26 -9.61 -6.37 2.60
N LEU A 27 -8.83 -5.31 2.35
CA LEU A 27 -7.37 -5.41 2.20
C LEU A 27 -6.65 -5.80 3.50
N VAL A 28 -7.19 -5.42 4.67
CA VAL A 28 -6.67 -5.84 5.99
C VAL A 28 -6.96 -7.32 6.26
N ASP A 29 -8.07 -7.84 5.77
CA ASP A 29 -8.44 -9.25 5.96
C ASP A 29 -7.83 -10.18 4.90
N ASP A 30 -7.55 -9.68 3.70
CA ASP A 30 -6.99 -10.48 2.60
C ASP A 30 -5.45 -10.41 2.55
N ALA A 31 -4.80 -11.42 3.14
CA ALA A 31 -3.35 -11.55 3.11
C ALA A 31 -2.78 -11.76 1.70
N ALA A 32 -3.52 -12.42 0.81
CA ALA A 32 -3.06 -12.68 -0.55
C ALA A 32 -3.11 -11.39 -1.39
N ALA A 33 -4.13 -10.57 -1.22
CA ALA A 33 -4.22 -9.25 -1.83
C ALA A 33 -3.04 -8.36 -1.39
N ARG A 34 -2.69 -8.37 -0.09
CA ARG A 34 -1.50 -7.66 0.40
C ARG A 34 -0.20 -8.17 -0.19
N ASP A 35 -0.04 -9.48 -0.34
CA ASP A 35 1.17 -10.06 -0.92
C ASP A 35 1.29 -9.80 -2.43
N ALA A 36 0.18 -9.78 -3.16
CA ALA A 36 0.16 -9.36 -4.56
C ALA A 36 0.55 -7.88 -4.68
N MET A 37 -0.01 -7.02 -3.84
CA MET A 37 0.32 -5.60 -3.80
C MET A 37 1.79 -5.36 -3.43
N ARG A 38 2.37 -6.14 -2.49
CA ARG A 38 3.79 -6.09 -2.14
C ARG A 38 4.69 -6.57 -3.29
N GLN A 39 4.30 -7.61 -4.01
CA GLN A 39 5.04 -8.11 -5.17
C GLN A 39 5.02 -7.11 -6.33
N ALA A 40 3.86 -6.51 -6.60
CA ALA A 40 3.72 -5.40 -7.52
C ALA A 40 4.60 -4.21 -7.11
N ALA A 41 4.65 -3.87 -5.82
CA ALA A 41 5.48 -2.79 -5.29
C ALA A 41 6.98 -3.06 -5.44
N ARG A 42 7.42 -4.31 -5.26
CA ARG A 42 8.82 -4.75 -5.44
C ARG A 42 9.34 -4.53 -6.87
N GLY A 43 8.46 -4.44 -7.87
CA GLY A 43 8.80 -4.15 -9.27
C GLY A 43 8.81 -2.66 -9.63
N LEU A 44 8.29 -1.77 -8.76
CA LEU A 44 8.06 -0.36 -9.08
C LEU A 44 9.17 0.59 -8.63
N ALA A 45 10.04 0.16 -7.72
CA ALA A 45 11.19 0.93 -7.29
C ALA A 45 12.34 -0.01 -6.93
N GLN A 46 13.50 0.17 -7.55
CA GLN A 46 14.77 -0.29 -6.96
C GLN A 46 14.99 0.47 -5.63
N ASP A 47 14.56 -0.18 -4.54
CA ASP A 47 15.11 -0.29 -3.20
C ASP A 47 15.29 0.95 -2.30
N ARG A 48 15.21 2.19 -2.79
CA ARG A 48 15.74 3.33 -2.01
C ARG A 48 14.77 4.00 -1.04
N ALA A 49 13.51 4.19 -1.41
CA ALA A 49 12.54 4.87 -0.53
C ALA A 49 12.06 3.96 0.62
N ALA A 50 11.90 2.66 0.35
CA ALA A 50 11.53 1.66 1.35
C ALA A 50 12.67 1.42 2.35
N ALA A 51 13.93 1.39 1.90
CA ALA A 51 15.09 1.30 2.77
C ALA A 51 15.24 2.53 3.67
N LEU A 52 15.10 3.74 3.11
CA LEU A 52 15.15 4.98 3.89
C LEU A 52 14.08 5.05 4.99
N LEU A 53 12.89 4.50 4.73
CA LEU A 53 11.83 4.42 5.72
C LEU A 53 12.14 3.37 6.81
N ALA A 54 12.69 2.21 6.44
CA ALA A 54 13.10 1.18 7.40
C ALA A 54 14.25 1.67 8.32
N ASP A 55 15.28 2.30 7.75
CA ASP A 55 16.42 2.88 8.49
C ASP A 55 15.95 3.93 9.51
N ALA A 56 14.98 4.77 9.13
CA ALA A 56 14.41 5.78 10.00
C ALA A 56 13.62 5.17 11.18
N VAL A 57 12.92 4.05 10.96
CA VAL A 57 12.16 3.35 12.01
C VAL A 57 13.10 2.61 12.98
N GLU A 58 14.18 2.01 12.48
CA GLU A 58 15.13 1.28 13.32
C GLU A 58 15.98 2.21 14.21
N GLY A 59 16.34 3.40 13.73
CA GLY A 59 17.09 4.39 14.51
C GLY A 59 16.30 5.11 15.60
N LEU A 60 14.97 4.94 15.64
CA LEU A 60 14.08 5.51 16.67
C LEU A 60 13.84 4.56 17.85
N ARG A 61 14.50 3.40 17.85
CA ARG A 61 14.37 2.34 18.87
C ARG A 61 15.59 2.28 19.78
#